data_AF-A0A2E8Z449-F1
#
_entry.id   AF-A0A2E8Z449-F1
#
_cell.length_a   1.000
_cell.length_b   1.000
_cell.length_c   1.000
_cell.angle_alpha   90.00
_cell.angle_beta   90.00
_cell.angle_gamma   90.00
#
_symmetry.space_group_name_H-M   'P 1'
#
loop_
_entity.id
_entity.type
_entity.pdbx_description
1 polymer ?
#
loop_
_entity_poly.entity_id
_entity_poly.type
_entity_poly.pdbx_seq_one_letter_code
_entity_poly.pdbx_strand_id
1 'polypeptide(L)'
;MKAKRTQQEIWREDIPPEGTAPPAQPPRPKPEEWGVTADEARAMLSRQMCPVCGQGPWQSPLNHVSRKHGIDRFTMRDACGLTTIDRVADPELSERFAERGRKAGMAHINPMGKRKKQRWTAAGLAKQTETIERQNERPEAAEQRVTALSRAHAPEARAKQAASMKAYWDEAPPEAREAVRERLKRTPEELSQQAREMWERRGLQPCGTVAAYKRGCRCDACREAKRESRL
;
A
#
# COMPACT_ATOMS: atom_id res chain seq x y z
N MET A 1 -9.07 21.62 -39.31
CA MET A 1 -9.38 21.74 -37.87
C MET A 1 -9.24 20.36 -37.24
N LYS A 2 -8.31 20.14 -36.29
CA LYS A 2 -8.18 18.84 -35.61
C LYS A 2 -9.15 18.78 -34.43
N ALA A 3 -10.07 17.83 -34.44
CA ALA A 3 -10.99 17.60 -33.32
C ALA A 3 -10.18 17.25 -32.06
N LYS A 4 -10.38 17.98 -30.97
CA LYS A 4 -9.78 17.64 -29.67
C LYS A 4 -10.54 16.43 -29.13
N ARG A 5 -9.89 15.27 -29.10
CA ARG A 5 -10.42 14.08 -28.39
C ARG A 5 -10.65 14.43 -26.93
N THR A 6 -11.72 13.90 -26.39
CA THR A 6 -12.05 14.09 -24.98
C THR A 6 -11.10 13.26 -24.10
N GLN A 7 -10.78 13.75 -22.92
CA GLN A 7 -9.88 13.05 -21.98
C GLN A 7 -10.39 11.64 -21.61
N GLN A 8 -11.71 11.41 -21.71
CA GLN A 8 -12.34 10.09 -21.52
C GLN A 8 -12.06 9.11 -22.67
N GLU A 9 -11.97 9.57 -23.92
CA GLU A 9 -11.64 8.71 -25.06
C GLU A 9 -10.17 8.25 -25.00
N ILE A 10 -9.27 9.11 -24.53
CA ILE A 10 -7.85 8.77 -24.34
C ILE A 10 -7.69 7.68 -23.27
N TRP A 11 -8.50 7.70 -22.21
CA TRP A 11 -8.39 6.72 -21.12
C TRP A 11 -8.94 5.33 -21.45
N ARG A 12 -9.78 5.18 -22.47
CA ARG A 12 -10.39 3.88 -22.83
C ARG A 12 -9.49 3.02 -23.71
N GLU A 13 -8.57 3.61 -24.47
CA GLU A 13 -7.72 2.87 -25.41
C GLU A 13 -6.50 2.19 -24.74
N ASP A 14 -6.10 2.65 -23.54
CA ASP A 14 -4.93 2.14 -22.82
C ASP A 14 -5.26 1.10 -21.73
N ILE A 15 -6.51 0.63 -21.63
CA ILE A 15 -6.87 -0.43 -20.69
C ILE A 15 -6.45 -1.76 -21.33
N PRO A 16 -5.40 -2.44 -20.80
CA PRO A 16 -4.98 -3.71 -21.38
C PRO A 16 -6.12 -4.75 -21.26
N PRO A 17 -6.22 -5.69 -22.22
CA PRO A 17 -7.32 -6.65 -22.25
C PRO A 17 -7.37 -7.47 -20.95
N GLU A 18 -8.60 -7.72 -20.48
CA GLU A 18 -8.86 -8.51 -19.27
C GLU A 18 -8.09 -9.85 -19.34
N GLY A 19 -7.28 -10.14 -18.31
CA GLY A 19 -6.48 -11.36 -18.22
C GLY A 19 -5.00 -11.22 -18.57
N THR A 20 -4.55 -10.06 -19.06
CA THR A 20 -3.11 -9.78 -19.12
C THR A 20 -2.57 -9.56 -17.70
N ALA A 21 -1.62 -10.41 -17.28
CA ALA A 21 -0.91 -10.19 -16.03
C ALA A 21 -0.32 -8.76 -16.05
N PRO A 22 -0.39 -8.00 -14.94
CA PRO A 22 0.25 -6.70 -14.89
C PRO A 22 1.72 -6.89 -15.31
N PRO A 23 2.26 -5.99 -16.16
CA PRO A 23 3.63 -6.12 -16.62
C PRO A 23 4.53 -6.30 -15.41
N ALA A 24 5.40 -7.31 -15.47
CA ALA A 24 6.39 -7.53 -14.41
C ALA A 24 7.08 -6.19 -14.13
N GLN A 25 7.10 -5.78 -12.86
CA GLN A 25 7.77 -4.52 -12.52
C GLN A 25 9.23 -4.66 -12.96
N PRO A 26 9.80 -3.66 -13.66
CA PRO A 26 11.19 -3.71 -14.05
C PRO A 26 12.05 -3.93 -12.81
N PRO A 27 13.19 -4.66 -12.95
CA PRO A 27 14.10 -4.85 -11.83
C PRO A 27 14.46 -3.50 -11.24
N ARG A 28 14.44 -3.41 -9.92
CA ARG A 28 14.74 -2.16 -9.22
C ARG A 28 16.23 -1.88 -9.40
N PRO A 29 16.60 -0.68 -9.89
CA PRO A 29 18.00 -0.32 -10.06
C PRO A 29 18.68 -0.32 -8.69
N LYS A 30 19.90 -0.85 -8.66
CA LYS A 30 20.72 -0.88 -7.45
C LYS A 30 21.76 0.25 -7.50
N PRO A 31 22.13 0.84 -6.36
CA PRO A 31 23.13 1.93 -6.34
C PRO A 31 24.44 1.58 -7.04
N GLU A 32 24.86 0.32 -6.98
CA GLU A 32 26.10 -0.17 -7.60
C GLU A 32 26.10 0.01 -9.13
N GLU A 33 24.92 0.05 -9.77
CA GLU A 33 24.77 0.34 -11.20
C GLU A 33 25.11 1.80 -11.55
N TRP A 34 25.13 2.69 -10.55
CA TRP A 34 25.52 4.10 -10.69
C TRP A 34 26.97 4.36 -10.26
N GLY A 35 27.71 3.29 -9.91
CA GLY A 35 29.09 3.40 -9.44
C GLY A 35 29.21 3.97 -8.02
N VAL A 36 28.15 3.90 -7.20
CA VAL A 36 28.16 4.34 -5.80
C VAL A 36 27.53 3.29 -4.90
N THR A 37 27.96 3.24 -3.65
CA THR A 37 27.31 2.43 -2.62
C THR A 37 26.00 3.08 -2.15
N ALA A 38 25.12 2.32 -1.49
CA ALA A 38 23.88 2.85 -0.93
C ALA A 38 24.12 4.00 0.08
N ASP A 39 25.18 3.91 0.88
CA ASP A 39 25.54 4.94 1.85
C ASP A 39 26.13 6.20 1.19
N GLU A 40 26.93 6.05 0.14
CA GLU A 40 27.40 7.18 -0.68
C GLU A 40 26.22 7.86 -1.38
N ALA A 41 25.31 7.09 -1.98
CA ALA A 41 24.10 7.64 -2.60
C ALA A 41 23.25 8.41 -1.58
N ARG A 42 23.11 7.90 -0.36
CA ARG A 42 22.46 8.60 0.76
C ARG A 42 23.18 9.91 1.12
N ALA A 43 24.51 9.89 1.20
CA ALA A 43 25.32 11.08 1.51
C ALA A 43 25.27 12.14 0.38
N MET A 44 25.22 11.72 -0.88
CA MET A 44 25.01 12.63 -2.02
C MET A 44 23.64 13.28 -1.94
N LEU A 45 22.61 12.49 -1.68
CA LEU A 45 21.23 12.96 -1.54
C LEU A 45 21.08 13.97 -0.39
N SER A 46 21.76 13.78 0.75
CA SER A 46 21.74 14.75 1.86
C SER A 46 22.45 16.07 1.53
N ARG A 47 23.47 16.02 0.65
CA ARG A 47 24.13 17.19 0.05
C ARG A 47 23.37 17.75 -1.16
N GLN A 48 22.13 17.33 -1.38
CA GLN A 48 21.28 17.78 -2.47
C GLN A 48 21.82 17.41 -3.88
N MET A 49 22.70 16.42 -3.97
CA MET A 49 23.26 15.93 -5.23
C MET A 49 22.52 14.69 -5.72
N CYS A 50 22.45 14.53 -7.04
CA CYS A 50 21.86 13.35 -7.66
C CYS A 50 22.88 12.20 -7.70
N PRO A 51 22.59 11.03 -7.11
CA PRO A 51 23.52 9.89 -7.10
C PRO A 51 23.68 9.24 -8.49
N VAL A 52 22.75 9.47 -9.43
CA VAL A 52 22.80 8.87 -10.77
C VAL A 52 23.70 9.65 -11.72
N CYS A 53 23.66 10.98 -11.70
CA CYS A 53 24.45 11.80 -12.62
C CYS A 53 25.53 12.66 -11.94
N GLY A 54 25.65 12.62 -10.62
CA GLY A 54 26.59 13.44 -9.86
C GLY A 54 26.30 14.95 -9.86
N GLN A 55 25.23 15.41 -10.53
CA GLN A 55 24.91 16.85 -10.62
C GLN A 55 24.17 17.34 -9.37
N GLY A 56 24.39 18.61 -9.01
CA GLY A 56 23.71 19.30 -7.91
C GLY A 56 24.39 20.64 -7.59
N PRO A 57 23.92 21.37 -6.56
CA PRO A 57 22.82 21.02 -5.66
C PRO A 57 21.42 21.24 -6.28
N TRP A 58 20.46 20.39 -5.92
CA TRP A 58 19.07 20.48 -6.33
C TRP A 58 18.16 20.71 -5.12
N GLN A 59 17.19 21.61 -5.24
CA GLN A 59 16.19 21.79 -4.17
C GLN A 59 15.41 20.50 -3.85
N SER A 60 15.23 19.62 -4.85
CA SER A 60 14.64 18.29 -4.67
C SER A 60 15.33 17.26 -5.57
N PRO A 61 16.41 16.60 -5.09
CA PRO A 61 17.16 15.64 -5.89
C PRO A 61 16.29 14.44 -6.30
N LEU A 62 15.35 14.01 -5.46
CA LEU A 62 14.40 12.93 -5.80
C LEU A 62 13.46 13.29 -6.97
N ASN A 63 13.05 14.56 -7.08
CA ASN A 63 12.22 14.99 -8.21
C ASN A 63 13.05 15.08 -9.50
N HIS A 64 14.30 15.54 -9.40
CA HIS A 64 15.24 15.51 -10.52
C HIS A 64 15.42 14.08 -11.05
N VAL A 65 15.70 13.12 -10.15
CA VAL A 65 15.85 11.70 -10.51
C VAL A 65 14.64 11.16 -11.26
N SER A 66 13.43 11.44 -10.76
CA SER A 66 12.20 10.98 -11.41
C SER A 66 11.99 11.57 -12.80
N ARG A 67 12.34 12.85 -13.01
CA ARG A 67 12.12 13.54 -14.28
C ARG A 67 13.22 13.26 -15.31
N LYS A 68 14.47 13.14 -14.86
CA LYS A 68 15.64 13.00 -15.74
C LYS A 68 16.02 11.56 -16.01
N HIS A 69 15.89 10.69 -15.02
CA HIS A 69 16.35 9.30 -15.06
C HIS A 69 15.21 8.28 -15.08
N GLY A 70 13.96 8.73 -14.96
CA GLY A 70 12.78 7.85 -14.97
C GLY A 70 12.65 6.96 -13.73
N ILE A 71 13.51 7.13 -12.72
CA ILE A 71 13.46 6.35 -11.48
C ILE A 71 12.51 7.05 -10.52
N ASP A 72 11.40 6.40 -10.16
CA ASP A 72 10.44 7.01 -9.24
C ASP A 72 11.05 7.24 -7.85
N ARG A 73 10.53 8.24 -7.14
CA ARG A 73 11.04 8.65 -5.83
C ARG A 73 11.03 7.53 -4.77
N PHE A 74 10.15 6.54 -4.86
CA PHE A 74 10.10 5.45 -3.88
C PHE A 74 11.17 4.42 -4.19
N THR A 75 11.33 4.07 -5.48
CA THR A 75 12.42 3.21 -5.93
C THR A 75 13.79 3.79 -5.59
N MET A 76 14.00 5.10 -5.81
CA MET A 76 15.25 5.77 -5.43
C MET A 76 15.48 5.75 -3.90
N ARG A 77 14.43 5.92 -3.10
CA ARG A 77 14.54 5.81 -1.63
C ARG A 77 14.86 4.39 -1.19
N ASP A 78 14.20 3.39 -1.77
CA ASP A 78 14.50 1.98 -1.53
C ASP A 78 15.96 1.66 -1.86
N ALA A 79 16.45 2.09 -3.02
CA ALA A 79 17.83 1.89 -3.44
C ALA A 79 18.84 2.53 -2.47
N CYS A 80 18.54 3.73 -1.94
CA CYS A 80 19.41 4.43 -0.99
C CYS A 80 19.17 4.05 0.49
N GLY A 81 18.32 3.04 0.76
CA GLY A 81 17.93 2.66 2.12
C GLY A 81 17.24 3.78 2.93
N LEU A 82 16.56 4.71 2.27
CA LEU A 82 15.82 5.81 2.89
C LEU A 82 14.40 5.37 3.24
N THR A 83 13.96 5.70 4.45
CA THR A 83 12.56 5.61 4.87
C THR A 83 11.74 6.76 4.27
N THR A 84 10.41 6.79 4.45
CA THR A 84 9.58 7.94 4.01
C THR A 84 9.74 9.19 4.88
N ILE A 85 10.37 9.05 6.06
CA ILE A 85 10.53 10.13 7.04
C ILE A 85 11.77 10.98 6.72
N ASP A 86 12.79 10.38 6.10
CA ASP A 86 14.05 11.06 5.81
C ASP A 86 13.87 12.27 4.89
N ARG A 87 14.27 13.45 5.33
CA ARG A 87 14.14 14.67 4.53
C ARG A 87 15.37 14.81 3.64
N VAL A 88 15.15 14.76 2.33
CA VAL A 88 16.19 14.84 1.30
C VAL A 88 16.06 16.10 0.44
N ALA A 89 14.95 16.83 0.61
CA ALA A 89 14.78 18.12 -0.02
C ALA A 89 15.54 19.19 0.77
N ASP A 90 15.83 20.28 0.10
CA ASP A 90 16.38 21.48 0.73
C ASP A 90 15.55 21.90 1.96
N PRO A 91 16.17 22.29 3.09
CA PRO A 91 15.46 22.67 4.31
C PRO A 91 14.50 23.84 4.12
N GLU A 92 14.89 24.88 3.37
CA GLU A 92 14.04 26.05 3.12
C GLU A 92 12.85 25.68 2.25
N LEU A 93 13.07 24.87 1.19
CA LEU A 93 11.97 24.35 0.39
C LEU A 93 11.01 23.53 1.24
N SER A 94 11.55 22.67 2.11
CA SER A 94 10.75 21.82 3.02
C SER A 94 9.92 22.67 3.98
N GLU A 95 10.50 23.76 4.53
CA GLU A 95 9.81 24.68 5.41
C GLU A 95 8.71 25.47 4.69
N ARG A 96 8.98 25.97 3.48
CA ARG A 96 7.98 26.64 2.64
C ARG A 96 6.79 25.73 2.33
N PHE A 97 7.03 24.46 2.03
CA PHE A 97 5.95 23.48 1.85
C PHE A 97 5.18 23.23 3.15
N ALA A 98 5.88 23.12 4.29
CA ALA A 98 5.25 22.95 5.59
C ALA A 98 4.38 24.17 5.95
N GLU A 99 4.86 25.38 5.72
CA GLU A 99 4.12 26.63 5.94
C GLU A 99 2.89 26.72 5.03
N ARG A 100 3.04 26.38 3.75
CA ARG A 100 1.91 26.29 2.82
C ARG A 100 0.87 25.27 3.29
N GLY A 101 1.32 24.12 3.79
CA GLY A 101 0.46 23.10 4.39
C GLY A 101 -0.28 23.62 5.62
N ARG A 102 0.40 24.38 6.49
CA ARG A 102 -0.23 25.08 7.63
C ARG A 102 -1.28 26.07 7.19
N LYS A 103 -0.97 26.95 6.23
CA LYS A 103 -1.91 27.95 5.69
C LYS A 103 -3.13 27.32 5.02
N ALA A 104 -2.95 26.17 4.37
CA ALA A 104 -4.03 25.43 3.72
C ALA A 104 -4.86 24.56 4.69
N GLY A 105 -4.60 24.60 6.00
CA GLY A 105 -5.26 23.71 6.97
C GLY A 105 -4.88 22.24 6.83
N MET A 106 -3.84 21.91 6.06
CA MET A 106 -3.33 20.55 5.86
C MET A 106 -2.26 20.15 6.90
N ALA A 107 -1.99 21.01 7.90
CA ALA A 107 -0.95 20.78 8.92
C ALA A 107 -1.14 19.52 9.77
N HIS A 108 -2.32 18.88 9.70
CA HIS A 108 -2.59 17.60 10.33
C HIS A 108 -3.46 16.74 9.41
N ILE A 109 -2.95 16.29 8.26
CA ILE A 109 -3.55 15.09 7.63
C ILE A 109 -3.11 13.85 8.45
N ASN A 110 -3.67 13.73 9.65
CA ASN A 110 -4.27 12.49 10.12
C ASN A 110 -5.20 12.79 11.32
N PRO A 111 -6.49 13.00 11.05
CA PRO A 111 -7.50 12.38 11.88
C PRO A 111 -8.50 11.65 10.97
N MET A 112 -8.34 10.33 10.85
CA MET A 112 -9.38 9.39 10.39
C MET A 112 -9.99 9.55 8.97
N GLY A 113 -9.50 10.43 8.12
CA GLY A 113 -9.84 10.40 6.69
C GLY A 113 -9.31 9.13 6.03
N LYS A 114 -10.05 8.56 5.07
CA LYS A 114 -9.70 7.34 4.31
C LYS A 114 -8.21 7.31 4.00
N ARG A 115 -7.42 6.55 4.78
CA ARG A 115 -5.98 6.40 4.56
C ARG A 115 -5.82 5.86 3.14
N LYS A 116 -5.39 6.71 2.20
CA LYS A 116 -4.89 6.21 0.92
C LYS A 116 -3.86 5.16 1.29
N LYS A 117 -4.05 3.92 0.83
CA LYS A 117 -3.15 2.79 1.10
C LYS A 117 -1.73 3.27 0.78
N GLN A 118 -0.97 3.58 1.82
CA GLN A 118 0.37 4.12 1.66
C GLN A 118 1.19 2.99 1.06
N ARG A 119 1.84 3.21 -0.09
CA ARG A 119 2.83 2.27 -0.59
C ARG A 119 4.03 2.37 0.34
N TRP A 120 4.34 1.29 1.04
CA TRP A 120 5.53 1.18 1.88
C TRP A 120 6.70 0.75 1.00
N THR A 121 7.84 1.40 1.20
CA THR A 121 9.15 0.94 0.73
C THR A 121 9.50 -0.39 1.41
N ALA A 122 10.40 -1.19 0.84
CA ALA A 122 10.82 -2.45 1.47
C ALA A 122 11.48 -2.18 2.84
N ALA A 123 12.33 -1.17 2.91
CA ALA A 123 12.91 -0.70 4.17
C ALA A 123 11.85 -0.16 5.16
N GLY A 124 10.81 0.51 4.65
CA GLY A 124 9.71 1.00 5.47
C GLY A 124 8.89 -0.14 6.07
N LEU A 125 8.62 -1.19 5.30
CA LEU A 125 7.93 -2.38 5.78
C LEU A 125 8.77 -3.12 6.82
N ALA A 126 10.08 -3.31 6.57
CA ALA A 126 10.99 -3.93 7.52
C ALA A 126 11.00 -3.20 8.88
N LYS A 127 11.15 -1.86 8.86
CA LYS A 127 11.10 -1.04 10.08
C LYS A 127 9.75 -1.09 10.79
N GLN A 128 8.65 -1.19 10.03
CA GLN A 128 7.32 -1.35 10.62
C GLN A 128 7.18 -2.71 11.30
N THR A 129 7.64 -3.79 10.67
CA THR A 129 7.64 -5.13 11.25
C THR A 129 8.48 -5.18 12.53
N GLU A 130 9.71 -4.67 12.48
CA GLU A 130 10.60 -4.56 13.66
C GLU A 130 9.94 -3.75 14.79
N THR A 131 9.24 -2.67 14.45
CA THR A 131 8.51 -1.86 15.45
C THR A 131 7.35 -2.64 16.07
N ILE A 132 6.61 -3.42 15.29
CA ILE A 132 5.52 -4.27 15.77
C ILE A 132 6.07 -5.41 16.65
N GLU A 133 7.18 -6.04 16.24
CA GLU A 133 7.86 -7.10 16.99
C GLU A 133 8.37 -6.56 18.33
N ARG A 134 9.12 -5.46 18.32
CA ARG A 134 9.58 -4.78 19.55
C ARG A 134 8.41 -4.38 20.45
N GLN A 135 7.29 -3.93 19.89
CA GLN A 135 6.09 -3.64 20.68
C GLN A 135 5.48 -4.91 21.28
N ASN A 136 5.51 -6.04 20.58
CA ASN A 136 4.97 -7.31 21.04
C ASN A 136 5.85 -8.00 22.09
N GLU A 137 7.16 -7.75 22.07
CA GLU A 137 8.15 -8.29 23.02
C GLU A 137 8.14 -7.56 24.38
N ARG A 138 7.53 -6.37 24.47
CA ARG A 138 7.37 -5.67 25.75
C ARG A 138 6.56 -6.57 26.70
N PRO A 139 6.99 -6.76 27.96
CA PRO A 139 6.29 -7.65 28.90
C PRO A 139 4.84 -7.22 29.12
N GLU A 140 4.56 -5.91 29.10
CA GLU A 140 3.22 -5.34 29.22
C GLU A 140 2.37 -5.45 27.94
N ALA A 141 2.93 -5.85 26.79
CA ALA A 141 2.20 -5.90 25.53
C ALA A 141 1.07 -6.93 25.56
N ALA A 142 1.30 -8.07 26.21
CA ALA A 142 0.28 -9.08 26.38
C ALA A 142 -0.91 -8.55 27.20
N GLU A 143 -0.63 -7.89 28.33
CA GLU A 143 -1.64 -7.27 29.17
C GLU A 143 -2.39 -6.16 28.42
N GLN A 144 -1.67 -5.26 27.74
CA GLN A 144 -2.27 -4.20 26.92
C GLN A 144 -3.20 -4.77 25.84
N ARG A 145 -2.84 -5.88 25.19
CA ARG A 145 -3.71 -6.56 24.21
C ARG A 145 -4.99 -7.10 24.87
N VAL A 146 -4.87 -7.73 26.04
CA VAL A 146 -6.02 -8.22 26.80
C VAL A 146 -6.91 -7.06 27.24
N THR A 147 -6.33 -5.98 27.78
CA THR A 147 -7.08 -4.76 28.16
C THR A 147 -7.78 -4.12 26.96
N ALA A 148 -7.10 -4.03 25.82
CA ALA A 148 -7.68 -3.48 24.59
C ALA A 148 -8.85 -4.35 24.08
N LEU A 149 -8.70 -5.67 24.08
CA LEU A 149 -9.77 -6.60 23.71
C LEU A 149 -10.94 -6.54 24.69
N SER A 150 -10.66 -6.48 25.99
CA SER A 150 -11.68 -6.33 27.04
C SER A 150 -12.48 -5.04 26.83
N ARG A 151 -11.81 -3.91 26.60
CA ARG A 151 -12.48 -2.63 26.27
C ARG A 151 -13.29 -2.71 24.99
N ALA A 152 -12.76 -3.34 23.94
CA ALA A 152 -13.47 -3.51 22.66
C ALA A 152 -14.73 -4.38 22.80
N HIS A 153 -14.73 -5.33 23.74
CA HIS A 153 -15.87 -6.22 24.02
C HIS A 153 -16.72 -5.80 25.21
N ALA A 154 -16.43 -4.67 25.85
CA ALA A 154 -17.24 -4.13 26.94
C ALA A 154 -18.69 -3.89 26.45
N PRO A 155 -19.71 -4.09 27.31
CA PRO A 155 -21.11 -3.91 26.93
C PRO A 155 -21.40 -2.54 26.30
N GLU A 156 -20.82 -1.47 26.84
CA GLU A 156 -20.95 -0.10 26.32
C GLU A 156 -20.32 0.06 24.93
N ALA A 157 -19.14 -0.53 24.70
CA ALA A 157 -18.48 -0.51 23.39
C ALA A 157 -19.31 -1.26 22.35
N ARG A 158 -19.86 -2.43 22.71
CA ARG A 158 -20.78 -3.20 21.86
C ARG A 158 -22.07 -2.44 21.58
N ALA A 159 -22.65 -1.77 22.58
CA ALA A 159 -23.84 -0.94 22.41
C ALA A 159 -23.58 0.22 21.44
N LYS A 160 -22.43 0.89 21.57
CA LYS A 160 -22.02 1.96 20.67
C LYS A 160 -21.78 1.46 19.24
N GLN A 161 -21.15 0.29 19.09
CA GLN A 161 -20.95 -0.36 17.79
C GLN A 161 -22.30 -0.75 17.16
N ALA A 162 -23.22 -1.32 17.94
CA ALA A 162 -24.56 -1.67 17.48
C ALA A 162 -25.36 -0.42 17.06
N ALA A 163 -25.30 0.66 17.83
CA ALA A 163 -25.94 1.94 17.49
C ALA A 163 -25.36 2.54 16.21
N SER A 164 -24.03 2.52 16.04
CA SER A 164 -23.38 2.99 14.82
C SER A 164 -23.74 2.13 13.60
N MET A 165 -23.78 0.80 13.75
CA MET A 165 -24.23 -0.09 12.68
C MET A 165 -25.68 0.18 12.34
N LYS A 166 -26.55 0.35 13.34
CA LYS A 166 -27.97 0.69 13.14
C LYS A 166 -28.12 2.02 12.38
N ALA A 167 -27.41 3.07 12.78
CA ALA A 167 -27.47 4.36 12.08
C ALA A 167 -27.02 4.23 10.62
N TYR A 168 -25.91 3.52 10.36
CA TYR A 168 -25.48 3.20 8.99
C TYR A 168 -26.56 2.46 8.20
N TRP A 169 -27.23 1.50 8.83
CA TRP A 169 -28.34 0.75 8.23
C TRP A 169 -29.57 1.62 8.00
N ASP A 170 -29.90 2.55 8.90
CA ASP A 170 -31.03 3.45 8.81
C ASP A 170 -30.82 4.54 7.73
N GLU A 171 -29.57 4.87 7.41
CA GLU A 171 -29.19 5.77 6.31
C GLU A 171 -29.00 5.05 4.97
N ALA A 172 -28.71 3.74 4.98
CA ALA A 172 -28.51 2.99 3.75
C ALA A 172 -29.78 2.99 2.90
N PRO A 173 -29.69 3.17 1.57
CA PRO A 173 -30.87 3.19 0.73
C PRO A 173 -31.49 1.78 0.63
N PRO A 174 -32.80 1.64 0.39
CA PRO A 174 -33.51 0.36 0.45
C PRO A 174 -32.87 -0.75 -0.40
N GLU A 175 -32.39 -0.41 -1.60
CA GLU A 175 -31.73 -1.35 -2.51
C GLU A 175 -30.42 -1.90 -1.93
N ALA A 176 -29.65 -1.08 -1.21
CA ALA A 176 -28.44 -1.54 -0.53
C ALA A 176 -28.80 -2.47 0.63
N ARG A 177 -29.92 -2.22 1.32
CA ARG A 177 -30.37 -3.08 2.41
C ARG A 177 -30.82 -4.44 1.91
N GLU A 178 -31.58 -4.46 0.83
CA GLU A 178 -32.04 -5.68 0.18
C GLU A 178 -30.87 -6.49 -0.36
N ALA A 179 -29.89 -5.86 -1.02
CA ALA A 179 -28.69 -6.54 -1.50
C ALA A 179 -27.92 -7.26 -0.38
N VAL A 180 -27.81 -6.66 0.81
CA VAL A 180 -27.18 -7.32 1.95
C VAL A 180 -28.06 -8.42 2.54
N ARG A 181 -29.39 -8.24 2.61
CA ARG A 181 -30.32 -9.32 3.02
C ARG A 181 -30.22 -10.53 2.09
N GLU A 182 -30.22 -10.32 0.79
CA GLU A 182 -30.03 -11.37 -0.21
C GLU A 182 -28.65 -12.04 -0.06
N ARG A 183 -27.60 -11.28 0.23
CA ARG A 183 -26.28 -11.84 0.51
C ARG A 183 -26.27 -12.74 1.76
N LEU A 184 -27.04 -12.41 2.79
CA LEU A 184 -27.14 -13.21 4.02
C LEU A 184 -27.96 -14.50 3.83
N LYS A 185 -28.86 -14.55 2.84
CA LYS A 185 -29.60 -15.77 2.49
C LYS A 185 -28.75 -16.81 1.75
N ARG A 186 -27.60 -16.40 1.19
CA ARG A 186 -26.76 -17.30 0.39
C ARG A 186 -26.15 -18.40 1.24
N THR A 187 -26.12 -19.60 0.68
CA THR A 187 -25.47 -20.74 1.31
C THR A 187 -23.94 -20.56 1.31
N PRO A 188 -23.21 -21.25 2.21
CA PRO A 188 -21.75 -21.30 2.16
C PRO A 188 -21.20 -21.73 0.79
N GLU A 189 -21.89 -22.63 0.10
CA GLU A 189 -21.55 -23.09 -1.25
C GLU A 189 -21.68 -21.96 -2.28
N GLU A 190 -22.80 -21.22 -2.28
CA GLU A 190 -23.02 -20.08 -3.18
C GLU A 190 -22.02 -18.95 -2.93
N LEU A 191 -21.71 -18.65 -1.67
CA LEU A 191 -20.69 -17.66 -1.33
C LEU A 191 -19.29 -18.11 -1.79
N SER A 192 -19.00 -19.40 -1.71
CA SER A 192 -17.75 -19.98 -2.19
C SER A 192 -17.64 -19.91 -3.71
N GLN A 193 -18.73 -20.20 -4.42
CA GLN A 193 -18.80 -20.07 -5.88
C GLN A 193 -18.65 -18.62 -6.31
N GLN A 194 -19.41 -17.70 -5.71
CA GLN A 194 -19.30 -16.27 -6.01
C GLN A 194 -17.88 -15.74 -5.74
N ALA A 195 -17.24 -16.22 -4.67
CA ALA A 195 -15.85 -15.90 -4.42
C ALA A 195 -14.99 -16.38 -5.61
N ARG A 196 -15.07 -17.65 -6.01
CA ARG A 196 -14.31 -18.20 -7.15
C ARG A 196 -14.49 -17.37 -8.42
N GLU A 197 -15.72 -17.04 -8.79
CA GLU A 197 -16.02 -16.18 -9.95
C GLU A 197 -15.39 -14.79 -9.81
N MET A 198 -15.42 -14.20 -8.61
CA MET A 198 -14.75 -12.92 -8.33
C MET A 198 -13.23 -13.02 -8.49
N TRP A 199 -12.63 -14.13 -8.05
CA TRP A 199 -11.20 -14.41 -8.19
C TRP A 199 -10.81 -14.57 -9.66
N GLU A 200 -11.56 -15.40 -10.41
CA GLU A 200 -11.38 -15.62 -11.85
C GLU A 200 -11.50 -14.32 -12.66
N ARG A 201 -12.56 -13.53 -12.42
CA ARG A 201 -12.74 -12.23 -13.09
C ARG A 201 -11.59 -11.25 -12.83
N ARG A 202 -10.92 -11.37 -11.69
CA ARG A 202 -9.76 -10.54 -11.36
C ARG A 202 -8.43 -11.11 -11.88
N GLY A 203 -8.45 -12.26 -12.54
CA GLY A 203 -7.24 -13.01 -12.89
C GLY A 203 -6.42 -13.42 -11.67
N LEU A 204 -7.01 -13.38 -10.47
CA LEU A 204 -6.35 -13.75 -9.23
C LEU A 204 -6.68 -15.21 -8.99
N GLN A 205 -5.69 -16.09 -9.12
CA GLN A 205 -5.89 -17.48 -8.73
C GLN A 205 -6.17 -17.53 -7.21
N PRO A 206 -7.19 -18.28 -6.75
CA PRO A 206 -7.50 -18.43 -5.32
C PRO A 206 -6.42 -19.20 -4.53
N CYS A 207 -5.32 -19.56 -5.20
CA CYS A 207 -4.21 -20.36 -4.74
C CYS A 207 -2.89 -19.59 -4.91
N GLY A 208 -1.82 -19.99 -4.21
CA GLY A 208 -0.51 -19.29 -4.27
C GLY A 208 -0.24 -18.26 -3.16
N THR A 209 -1.17 -18.02 -2.23
CA THR A 209 -0.87 -17.27 -1.00
C THR A 209 -0.56 -18.22 0.16
N VAL A 210 0.32 -17.81 1.08
CA VAL A 210 0.65 -18.60 2.30
C VAL A 210 -0.61 -18.99 3.09
N ALA A 211 -1.62 -18.11 3.12
CA ALA A 211 -2.91 -18.39 3.76
C ALA A 211 -3.72 -19.49 3.05
N ALA A 212 -3.69 -19.55 1.72
CA ALA A 212 -4.34 -20.62 0.95
C ALA A 212 -3.65 -21.98 1.18
N TYR A 213 -2.31 -21.99 1.28
CA TYR A 213 -1.56 -23.18 1.66
C TYR A 213 -1.91 -23.69 3.06
N LYS A 214 -1.98 -22.80 4.06
CA LYS A 214 -2.37 -23.15 5.44
C LYS A 214 -3.78 -23.72 5.55
N ARG A 215 -4.71 -23.29 4.69
CA ARG A 215 -6.08 -23.84 4.61
C ARG A 215 -6.18 -25.17 3.84
N GLY A 216 -5.05 -25.72 3.38
CA GLY A 216 -5.01 -27.01 2.70
C GLY A 216 -5.45 -26.95 1.24
N CYS A 217 -5.20 -25.85 0.52
CA CYS A 217 -5.44 -25.81 -0.93
C CYS A 217 -4.69 -26.97 -1.62
N ARG A 218 -5.43 -27.77 -2.39
CA ARG A 218 -4.91 -28.97 -3.07
C ARG A 218 -5.04 -28.90 -4.59
N CYS A 219 -5.14 -27.71 -5.18
CA CYS A 219 -5.10 -27.58 -6.64
C CYS A 219 -3.72 -28.02 -7.16
N ASP A 220 -3.66 -28.41 -8.43
CA ASP A 220 -2.45 -28.99 -9.01
C ASP A 220 -1.28 -28.01 -9.00
N ALA A 221 -1.53 -26.72 -9.29
CA ALA A 221 -0.52 -25.67 -9.19
C ALA A 221 0.11 -25.55 -7.78
N CYS A 222 -0.69 -25.65 -6.71
CA CYS A 222 -0.16 -25.65 -5.34
C CYS A 222 0.52 -26.98 -4.95
N ARG A 223 0.08 -28.11 -5.52
CA ARG A 223 0.76 -29.40 -5.32
C ARG A 223 2.14 -29.38 -6.00
N GLU A 224 2.23 -28.81 -7.19
CA GLU A 224 3.45 -28.68 -7.98
C GLU A 224 4.46 -27.75 -7.30
N ALA A 225 4.05 -26.54 -6.93
CA ALA A 225 4.91 -25.61 -6.17
C ALA A 225 5.41 -26.21 -4.83
N LYS A 226 4.59 -27.05 -4.17
CA LYS A 226 5.03 -27.78 -2.95
C LYS A 226 6.05 -28.89 -3.26
N ARG A 227 5.97 -29.54 -4.43
CA ARG A 227 7.00 -30.49 -4.91
C ARG A 227 8.31 -29.76 -5.19
N GLU A 228 8.26 -28.63 -5.89
CA GLU A 228 9.43 -27.80 -6.21
C GLU A 228 10.13 -27.29 -4.94
N SER A 229 9.37 -26.84 -3.93
CA SER A 229 9.95 -26.32 -2.67
C SER A 229 10.69 -27.36 -1.81
N ARG A 230 10.60 -28.65 -2.15
CA ARG A 230 11.26 -29.76 -1.44
C ARG A 230 12.55 -30.23 -2.13
N LEU A 231 12.84 -29.72 -3.32
CA LEU A 231 14.09 -29.92 -4.04
C LEU A 231 15.10 -28.84 -3.61
#